data_AF-X1I8I7-F1
#
_entry.id   AF-X1I8I7-F1
#
_cell.length_a   1.000
_cell.length_b   1.000
_cell.length_c   1.000
_cell.angle_alpha   90.00
_cell.angle_beta   90.00
_cell.angle_gamma   90.00
#
_symmetry.space_group_name_H-M   'P 1'
#
loop_
_entity.id
_entity.type
_entity.pdbx_description
1 polymer ?
#
loop_
_entity_poly.entity_id
_entity_poly.type
_entity_poly.pdbx_seq_one_letter_code
_entity_poly.pdbx_strand_id
1 'polypeptide(L)'
;PTYAGIFLWVVFYMKIADGTLPNAGLGLSLLGLIIAALICHYLFYLVPGLFGMKTGYPLYVVGSSTYGTLGGFLLPGLLMGILQFGWMAVNIAVSSDFILQAAGQPPAVDTGGVFHWSAAFMVVAIFWGLAAAFVGVKGIQYVAKVASILPIVPLIMIIFVFFANVGSAGDFKTVEGAKPLIGFLAIIGIVVGFFATAGAAGVDFGMGSRNAKDVRFGGLVGITLAIIVAGGLPLIAIAGANAANPQ
;
A
#
# COMPACT_ATOMS: atom_id res chain seq x y z
N PRO A 1 -2.31 14.50 -3.76
CA PRO A 1 -3.53 13.67 -3.88
C PRO A 1 -3.28 12.29 -4.51
N THR A 2 -2.45 12.20 -5.56
CA THR A 2 -2.21 10.96 -6.32
C THR A 2 -1.72 9.78 -5.46
N TYR A 3 -0.91 10.06 -4.43
CA TYR A 3 -0.43 9.04 -3.49
C TYR A 3 -1.51 8.41 -2.61
N ALA A 4 -2.63 9.10 -2.36
CA ALA A 4 -3.64 8.60 -1.43
C ALA A 4 -4.26 7.29 -1.92
N GLY A 5 -4.41 7.11 -3.23
CA GLY A 5 -4.94 5.88 -3.83
C GLY A 5 -4.05 4.65 -3.59
N ILE A 6 -2.74 4.83 -3.40
CA ILE A 6 -1.80 3.72 -3.15
C ILE A 6 -2.08 3.08 -1.80
N PHE A 7 -2.36 3.89 -0.78
CA PHE A 7 -2.74 3.40 0.54
C PHE A 7 -4.17 2.87 0.58
N LEU A 8 -4.98 3.17 -0.44
CA LEU A 8 -6.34 2.67 -0.55
C LEU A 8 -6.43 1.26 -1.19
N TRP A 9 -5.34 0.49 -1.11
CA TRP A 9 -5.21 -0.82 -1.72
C TRP A 9 -5.51 -1.94 -0.71
N VAL A 10 -6.38 -2.88 -1.09
CA VAL A 10 -6.88 -3.94 -0.18
C VAL A 10 -5.76 -4.77 0.46
N VAL A 11 -4.70 -5.06 -0.30
CA VAL A 11 -3.56 -5.85 0.19
C VAL A 11 -2.81 -5.14 1.33
N PHE A 12 -2.75 -3.81 1.30
CA PHE A 12 -2.18 -3.03 2.40
C PHE A 12 -2.93 -3.30 3.71
N TYR A 13 -4.27 -3.32 3.67
CA TYR A 13 -5.09 -3.56 4.85
C TYR A 13 -4.99 -4.99 5.36
N MET A 14 -4.96 -5.96 4.45
CA MET A 14 -4.81 -7.39 4.81
C MET A 14 -3.52 -7.62 5.60
N LYS A 15 -2.47 -6.85 5.32
CA LYS A 15 -1.15 -7.02 5.96
C LYS A 15 -0.89 -6.10 7.14
N ILE A 16 -1.62 -4.99 7.28
CA ILE A 16 -1.29 -4.00 8.32
C ILE A 16 -1.55 -4.51 9.74
N ALA A 17 -2.50 -5.44 9.93
CA ALA A 17 -2.85 -6.02 11.23
C ALA A 17 -2.18 -7.40 11.48
N ASP A 18 -1.67 -8.03 10.43
CA ASP A 18 -1.08 -9.37 10.46
C ASP A 18 0.28 -9.34 11.17
N GLY A 19 0.40 -10.06 12.29
CA GLY A 19 1.61 -10.10 13.13
C GLY A 19 1.93 -8.80 13.90
N THR A 20 1.15 -7.73 13.71
CA THR A 20 1.38 -6.43 14.33
C THR A 20 0.49 -6.21 15.54
N LEU A 21 -0.82 -6.14 15.32
CA LEU A 21 -1.84 -5.84 16.32
C LEU A 21 -1.84 -6.88 17.46
N PRO A 22 -1.73 -8.20 17.22
CA PRO A 22 -1.63 -9.19 18.30
C PRO A 22 -0.42 -8.99 19.21
N ASN A 23 0.69 -8.47 18.67
CA ASN A 23 1.95 -8.31 19.40
C ASN A 23 2.08 -6.93 20.08
N ALA A 24 1.71 -5.86 19.39
CA ALA A 24 1.89 -4.49 19.86
C ALA A 24 0.69 -3.95 20.64
N GLY A 25 -0.51 -4.49 20.39
CA GLY A 25 -1.75 -3.87 20.84
C GLY A 25 -2.12 -2.64 20.02
N LEU A 26 -3.34 -2.16 20.19
CA LEU A 26 -3.89 -1.07 19.37
C LEU A 26 -3.10 0.23 19.52
N GLY A 27 -2.77 0.64 20.75
CA GLY A 27 -2.10 1.91 21.03
C GLY A 27 -0.73 2.03 20.38
N LEU A 28 0.15 1.03 20.60
CA LEU A 28 1.48 1.01 19.98
C LEU A 28 1.39 0.85 18.46
N SER A 29 0.39 0.12 17.96
CA SER A 29 0.17 -0.02 16.52
C SER A 29 -0.14 1.32 15.85
N LEU A 30 -1.03 2.11 16.45
CA LEU A 30 -1.37 3.45 15.96
C LEU A 30 -0.19 4.42 16.08
N LEU A 31 0.59 4.34 17.16
CA LEU A 31 1.81 5.15 17.30
C LEU A 31 2.85 4.79 16.23
N GLY A 32 3.08 3.49 16.00
CA GLY A 32 3.96 3.00 14.95
C GLY A 32 3.52 3.46 13.57
N LEU A 33 2.21 3.47 13.31
CA LEU A 33 1.64 3.96 12.05
C LEU A 33 1.92 5.44 11.83
N ILE A 34 1.74 6.29 12.86
CA ILE A 34 2.05 7.73 12.77
C ILE A 34 3.54 7.94 12.48
N ILE A 35 4.41 7.23 13.19
CA ILE A 35 5.86 7.32 12.98
C ILE A 35 6.22 6.88 11.56
N ALA A 36 5.66 5.77 11.08
CA ALA A 36 5.86 5.29 9.73
C ALA A 36 5.37 6.30 8.69
N ALA A 37 4.22 6.95 8.92
CA ALA A 37 3.66 7.97 8.04
C ALA A 37 4.57 9.20 7.91
N LEU A 38 5.21 9.61 9.01
CA LEU A 38 6.19 10.69 9.02
C LEU A 38 7.48 10.27 8.33
N ILE A 39 7.95 9.03 8.54
CA ILE A 39 9.13 8.48 7.84
C ILE A 39 8.89 8.47 6.33
N CYS A 40 7.73 7.97 5.89
CA CYS A 40 7.35 7.94 4.48
C CYS A 40 7.39 9.34 3.86
N HIS A 41 6.86 10.35 4.56
CA HIS A 41 6.88 11.72 4.06
C HIS A 41 8.29 12.32 4.04
N TYR A 42 8.97 12.37 5.18
CA TYR A 42 10.21 13.14 5.32
C TYR A 42 11.43 12.43 4.74
N LEU A 43 11.54 11.11 4.87
CA LEU A 43 12.72 10.36 4.44
C LEU A 43 12.57 9.80 3.03
N PHE A 44 11.37 9.35 2.65
CA PHE A 44 11.19 8.64 1.38
C PHE A 44 10.60 9.48 0.25
N TYR A 45 9.81 10.52 0.56
CA TYR A 45 9.12 11.29 -0.48
C TYR A 45 9.64 12.71 -0.64
N LEU A 46 9.88 13.45 0.46
CA LEU A 46 10.12 14.88 0.39
C LEU A 46 11.35 15.22 -0.47
N VAL A 47 12.47 14.54 -0.23
CA VAL A 47 13.71 14.78 -0.99
C VAL A 47 13.56 14.37 -2.46
N PRO A 48 13.09 13.15 -2.80
CA PRO A 48 12.79 12.78 -4.19
C PRO A 48 11.83 13.75 -4.90
N GLY A 49 10.72 14.13 -4.26
CA GLY A 49 9.76 15.07 -4.81
C GLY A 49 10.33 16.46 -5.07
N LEU A 50 11.21 16.94 -4.19
CA LEU A 50 11.91 18.21 -4.39
C LEU A 50 12.92 18.13 -5.55
N PHE A 51 13.61 16.98 -5.73
CA PHE A 51 14.49 16.79 -6.88
C PHE A 51 13.71 16.77 -8.19
N GLY A 52 12.62 16.02 -8.25
CA GLY A 52 11.73 16.01 -9.42
C GLY A 52 11.27 17.41 -9.82
N MET A 53 10.79 18.18 -8.85
CA MET A 53 10.31 19.55 -9.08
C MET A 53 11.41 20.51 -9.53
N LYS A 54 12.63 20.40 -8.98
CA LYS A 54 13.75 21.28 -9.35
C LYS A 54 14.35 20.93 -10.70
N THR A 55 14.40 19.63 -11.02
CA THR A 55 15.12 19.14 -12.20
C THR A 55 14.21 19.00 -13.42
N GLY A 56 12.92 18.70 -13.23
CA GLY A 56 12.00 18.38 -14.31
C GLY A 56 12.31 17.04 -15.00
N TYR A 57 13.20 16.23 -14.43
CA TYR A 57 13.65 14.96 -15.01
C TYR A 57 13.10 13.75 -14.25
N PRO A 58 12.87 12.61 -14.94
CA PRO A 58 12.35 11.41 -14.32
C PRO A 58 13.36 10.72 -13.41
N LEU A 59 12.88 9.80 -12.56
CA LEU A 59 13.66 9.11 -11.55
C LEU A 59 14.96 8.50 -12.07
N TYR A 60 14.96 7.87 -13.25
CA TYR A 60 16.17 7.23 -13.80
C TYR A 60 17.24 8.25 -14.20
N VAL A 61 16.85 9.45 -14.65
CA VAL A 61 17.77 10.54 -15.00
C VAL A 61 18.32 11.17 -13.73
N VAL A 62 17.46 11.48 -12.76
CA VAL A 62 17.89 12.02 -11.46
C VAL A 62 18.80 11.02 -10.74
N GLY A 63 18.48 9.73 -10.77
CA GLY A 63 19.31 8.69 -10.17
C GLY A 63 20.69 8.55 -10.80
N SER A 64 20.87 8.97 -12.05
CA SER A 64 22.19 8.94 -12.68
C SER A 64 23.21 9.88 -12.02
N SER A 65 22.78 10.93 -11.29
CA SER A 65 23.70 11.78 -10.53
C SER A 65 24.28 11.08 -9.30
N THR A 66 23.60 10.07 -8.77
CA THR A 66 24.03 9.31 -7.59
C THR A 66 24.77 8.04 -7.98
N TYR A 67 24.29 7.34 -9.01
CA TYR A 67 24.77 6.01 -9.39
C TYR A 67 25.61 6.01 -10.69
N GLY A 68 25.82 7.16 -11.31
CA GLY A 68 26.40 7.26 -12.66
C GLY A 68 25.41 6.84 -13.75
N THR A 69 25.81 6.95 -15.01
CA THR A 69 24.94 6.62 -16.17
C THR A 69 24.50 5.16 -16.17
N LEU A 70 25.44 4.23 -15.97
CA LEU A 70 25.15 2.80 -15.92
C LEU A 70 24.34 2.42 -14.67
N GLY A 71 24.69 2.97 -13.49
CA GLY A 71 23.96 2.67 -12.26
C GLY A 71 22.55 3.27 -12.23
N GLY A 72 22.36 4.45 -12.84
CA GLY A 72 21.03 5.05 -13.05
C GLY A 72 20.15 4.22 -13.99
N PHE A 73 20.73 3.61 -15.02
CA PHE A 73 20.00 2.67 -15.87
C PHE A 73 19.60 1.40 -15.11
N LEU A 74 20.50 0.83 -14.31
CA LEU A 74 20.26 -0.44 -13.62
C LEU A 74 19.31 -0.33 -12.43
N LEU A 75 19.59 0.59 -11.49
CA LEU A 75 18.82 0.69 -10.25
C LEU A 75 17.46 1.38 -10.49
N PRO A 76 17.38 2.69 -10.76
CA PRO A 76 16.07 3.32 -10.97
C PRO A 76 15.41 2.96 -12.30
N GLY A 77 16.14 2.52 -13.33
CA GLY A 77 15.55 2.07 -14.59
C GLY A 77 15.05 0.62 -14.54
N LEU A 78 15.97 -0.34 -14.62
CA LEU A 78 15.65 -1.76 -14.75
C LEU A 78 15.00 -2.35 -13.50
N LEU A 79 15.59 -2.15 -12.31
CA LEU A 79 15.08 -2.76 -11.07
C LEU A 79 13.68 -2.24 -10.73
N MET A 80 13.44 -0.94 -10.85
CA MET A 80 12.09 -0.38 -10.68
C MET A 80 11.11 -0.93 -11.71
N GLY A 81 11.52 -1.10 -12.97
CA GLY A 81 10.70 -1.72 -14.01
C GLY A 81 10.31 -3.16 -13.66
N ILE A 82 11.25 -3.99 -13.24
CA ILE A 82 11.00 -5.38 -12.79
C ILE A 82 10.04 -5.40 -11.59
N LEU A 83 10.23 -4.48 -10.64
CA LEU A 83 9.37 -4.39 -9.49
C LEU A 83 7.91 -4.09 -9.87
N GLN A 84 7.67 -3.28 -10.91
CA GLN A 84 6.30 -3.05 -11.39
C GLN A 84 5.63 -4.32 -11.93
N PHE A 85 6.39 -5.24 -12.53
CA PHE A 85 5.85 -6.57 -12.86
C PHE A 85 5.49 -7.36 -11.61
N GLY A 86 6.29 -7.26 -10.54
CA GLY A 86 5.96 -7.84 -9.24
C GLY A 86 4.64 -7.30 -8.68
N TRP A 87 4.45 -5.98 -8.66
CA TRP A 87 3.20 -5.38 -8.20
C TRP A 87 2.01 -5.76 -9.09
N MET A 88 2.19 -5.81 -10.41
CA MET A 88 1.16 -6.28 -11.33
C MET A 88 0.77 -7.73 -11.03
N ALA A 89 1.75 -8.62 -10.80
CA ALA A 89 1.50 -10.01 -10.46
C ALA A 89 0.70 -10.16 -9.15
N VAL A 90 1.05 -9.40 -8.10
CA VAL A 90 0.30 -9.40 -6.83
C VAL A 90 -1.15 -8.95 -7.06
N ASN A 91 -1.36 -7.89 -7.85
CA ASN A 91 -2.71 -7.41 -8.15
C ASN A 91 -3.54 -8.44 -8.93
N ILE A 92 -2.93 -9.13 -9.91
CA ILE A 92 -3.61 -10.19 -10.67
C ILE A 92 -3.96 -11.35 -9.74
N ALA A 93 -3.02 -11.78 -8.89
CA ALA A 93 -3.23 -12.90 -7.98
C ALA A 93 -4.39 -12.63 -7.00
N VAL A 94 -4.36 -11.49 -6.32
CA VAL A 94 -5.39 -11.12 -5.33
C VAL A 94 -6.75 -10.89 -5.99
N SER A 95 -6.78 -10.26 -7.17
CA SER A 95 -8.04 -10.07 -7.91
C SER A 95 -8.65 -11.40 -8.34
N SER A 96 -7.81 -12.32 -8.82
CA SER A 96 -8.26 -13.65 -9.26
C SER A 96 -8.80 -14.48 -8.10
N ASP A 97 -8.15 -14.39 -6.94
CA ASP A 97 -8.61 -15.00 -5.70
C ASP A 97 -9.99 -14.47 -5.30
N PHE A 98 -10.17 -13.15 -5.25
CA PHE A 98 -11.49 -12.57 -4.94
C PHE A 98 -12.58 -12.91 -5.95
N ILE A 99 -12.26 -12.98 -7.25
CA ILE A 99 -13.21 -13.41 -8.29
C ILE A 99 -13.68 -14.84 -8.03
N LEU A 100 -12.75 -15.74 -7.68
CA LEU A 100 -13.07 -17.14 -7.40
C LEU A 100 -13.84 -17.31 -6.09
N GLN A 101 -13.49 -16.55 -5.04
CA GLN A 101 -14.23 -16.53 -3.78
C GLN A 101 -15.67 -16.04 -3.99
N ALA A 102 -15.87 -15.01 -4.83
CA ALA A 102 -17.21 -14.57 -5.21
C ALA A 102 -18.01 -15.66 -5.95
N ALA A 103 -17.34 -16.60 -6.61
CA ALA A 103 -17.93 -17.78 -7.23
C ALA A 103 -18.05 -19.00 -6.28
N GLY A 104 -17.81 -18.82 -4.98
CA GLY A 104 -17.96 -19.87 -3.96
C GLY A 104 -16.77 -20.81 -3.83
N GLN A 105 -15.62 -20.51 -4.44
CA GLN A 105 -14.39 -21.28 -4.26
C GLN A 105 -13.68 -20.89 -2.95
N PRO A 106 -12.94 -21.82 -2.32
CA PRO A 106 -12.10 -21.47 -1.17
C PRO A 106 -10.98 -20.49 -1.59
N PRO A 107 -10.44 -19.71 -0.64
CA PRO A 107 -9.30 -18.82 -0.89
C PRO A 107 -8.11 -19.58 -1.50
N ALA A 108 -7.48 -18.99 -2.51
CA ALA A 108 -6.30 -19.54 -3.16
C ALA A 108 -5.06 -19.52 -2.24
N VAL A 109 -5.04 -18.64 -1.24
CA VAL A 109 -4.04 -18.63 -0.17
C VAL A 109 -4.75 -18.91 1.15
N ASP A 110 -4.31 -19.95 1.85
CA ASP A 110 -4.88 -20.26 3.15
C ASP A 110 -4.44 -19.29 4.26
N THR A 111 -4.99 -19.45 5.46
CA THR A 111 -4.63 -18.66 6.64
C THR A 111 -3.18 -18.85 7.10
N GLY A 112 -2.50 -19.90 6.64
CA GLY A 112 -1.07 -20.14 6.86
C GLY A 112 -0.16 -19.49 5.81
N GLY A 113 -0.74 -18.83 4.79
CA GLY A 113 0.01 -18.21 3.70
C GLY A 113 0.47 -19.19 2.62
N VAL A 114 -0.04 -20.42 2.62
CA VAL A 114 0.28 -21.41 1.59
C VAL A 114 -0.62 -21.21 0.39
N PHE A 115 0.00 -21.10 -0.78
CA PHE A 115 -0.72 -21.00 -2.05
C PHE A 115 -1.18 -22.38 -2.52
N HIS A 116 -2.48 -22.53 -2.73
CA HIS A 116 -3.13 -23.73 -3.25
C HIS A 116 -3.38 -23.56 -4.74
N TRP A 117 -2.66 -24.34 -5.55
CA TRP A 117 -2.80 -24.27 -6.99
C TRP A 117 -4.17 -24.79 -7.45
N SER A 118 -4.78 -24.06 -8.38
CA SER A 118 -6.05 -24.42 -9.02
C SER A 118 -6.02 -24.05 -10.49
N ALA A 119 -6.52 -24.94 -11.35
CA ALA A 119 -6.66 -24.66 -12.78
C ALA A 119 -7.59 -23.46 -13.02
N ALA A 120 -8.65 -23.32 -12.21
CA ALA A 120 -9.55 -22.17 -12.27
C ALA A 120 -8.82 -20.86 -11.93
N PHE A 121 -7.93 -20.88 -10.94
CA PHE A 121 -7.10 -19.71 -10.59
C PHE A 121 -6.20 -19.30 -11.74
N MET A 122 -5.51 -20.26 -12.36
CA MET A 122 -4.64 -19.98 -13.50
C MET A 122 -5.41 -19.36 -14.67
N VAL A 123 -6.58 -19.91 -15.00
CA VAL A 123 -7.43 -19.40 -16.09
C VAL A 123 -7.88 -17.97 -15.80
N VAL A 124 -8.44 -17.71 -14.62
CA VAL A 124 -8.89 -16.37 -14.23
C VAL A 124 -7.72 -15.38 -14.22
N ALA A 125 -6.56 -15.77 -13.67
CA ALA A 125 -5.37 -14.92 -13.63
C ALA A 125 -4.85 -14.53 -15.01
N ILE A 126 -4.83 -15.49 -15.96
CA ILE A 126 -4.43 -15.20 -17.35
C ILE A 126 -5.42 -14.23 -17.99
N PHE A 127 -6.72 -14.51 -17.92
CA PHE A 127 -7.73 -13.64 -18.53
C PHE A 127 -7.74 -12.24 -17.92
N TRP A 128 -7.68 -12.15 -16.59
CA TRP A 128 -7.66 -10.87 -15.88
C TRP A 128 -6.38 -10.08 -16.16
N GLY A 129 -5.23 -10.75 -16.15
CA GLY A 129 -3.94 -10.14 -16.48
C GLY A 129 -3.89 -9.61 -17.91
N LEU A 130 -4.39 -10.38 -18.88
CA LEU A 130 -4.49 -9.93 -20.28
C LEU A 130 -5.46 -8.76 -20.43
N ALA A 131 -6.60 -8.79 -19.75
CA ALA A 131 -7.55 -7.68 -19.76
C ALA A 131 -6.94 -6.40 -19.17
N ALA A 132 -6.26 -6.50 -18.02
CA ALA A 132 -5.58 -5.37 -17.39
C ALA A 132 -4.46 -4.80 -18.28
N ALA A 133 -3.64 -5.67 -18.89
CA ALA A 133 -2.60 -5.26 -19.83
C ALA A 133 -3.19 -4.59 -21.07
N PHE A 134 -4.29 -5.13 -21.62
CA PHE A 134 -4.99 -4.56 -22.76
C PHE A 134 -5.51 -3.15 -22.47
N VAL A 135 -6.13 -2.92 -21.31
CA VAL A 135 -6.59 -1.59 -20.89
C VAL A 135 -5.39 -0.63 -20.74
N GLY A 136 -4.27 -1.11 -20.19
CA GLY A 136 -3.03 -0.35 -20.12
C GLY A 136 -2.52 0.11 -21.50
N VAL A 137 -2.52 -0.80 -22.48
CA VAL A 137 -2.10 -0.50 -23.87
C VAL A 137 -3.07 0.44 -24.57
N LYS A 138 -4.38 0.32 -24.33
CA LYS A 138 -5.41 1.17 -24.96
C LYS A 138 -5.38 2.63 -24.51
N GLY A 139 -4.73 2.94 -23.39
CA GLY A 139 -4.31 4.29 -23.07
C GLY A 139 -4.42 4.64 -21.59
N ILE A 140 -3.37 5.28 -21.07
CA ILE A 140 -3.26 5.70 -19.67
C ILE A 140 -4.38 6.64 -19.21
N GLN A 141 -5.03 7.35 -20.15
CA GLN A 141 -6.19 8.19 -19.85
C GLN A 141 -7.40 7.41 -19.31
N TYR A 142 -7.62 6.17 -19.78
CA TYR A 142 -8.70 5.32 -19.27
C TYR A 142 -8.38 4.81 -17.88
N VAL A 143 -7.14 4.36 -17.67
CA VAL A 143 -6.61 3.97 -16.37
C VAL A 143 -6.73 5.12 -15.38
N ALA A 144 -6.33 6.33 -15.76
CA ALA A 144 -6.40 7.51 -14.91
C ALA A 144 -7.84 7.85 -14.49
N LYS A 145 -8.80 7.81 -15.42
CA LYS A 145 -10.22 8.06 -15.10
C LYS A 145 -10.76 7.04 -14.10
N VAL A 146 -10.47 5.76 -14.34
CA VAL A 146 -10.93 4.65 -13.49
C VAL A 146 -10.25 4.68 -12.12
N ALA A 147 -8.94 4.91 -12.07
CA ALA A 147 -8.15 5.04 -10.84
C ALA A 147 -8.48 6.29 -10.01
N SER A 148 -9.14 7.29 -10.59
CA SER A 148 -9.58 8.48 -9.85
C SER A 148 -10.78 8.21 -8.94
N ILE A 149 -11.61 7.22 -9.30
CA ILE A 149 -12.89 6.93 -8.63
C ILE A 149 -12.81 5.62 -7.84
N LEU A 150 -12.14 4.60 -8.39
CA LEU A 150 -12.03 3.28 -7.77
C LEU A 150 -11.59 3.30 -6.31
N PRO A 151 -10.63 4.13 -5.86
CA PRO A 151 -10.21 4.18 -4.46
C PRO A 151 -11.32 4.57 -3.47
N ILE A 152 -12.42 5.17 -3.95
CA ILE A 152 -13.58 5.48 -3.11
C ILE A 152 -14.25 4.20 -2.61
N VAL A 153 -14.27 3.13 -3.40
CA VAL A 153 -14.88 1.84 -3.01
C VAL A 153 -14.21 1.24 -1.76
N PRO A 154 -12.88 0.97 -1.74
CA PRO A 154 -12.22 0.46 -0.54
C PRO A 154 -12.29 1.46 0.63
N LEU A 155 -12.33 2.77 0.38
CA LEU A 155 -12.54 3.75 1.43
C LEU A 155 -13.92 3.58 2.09
N ILE A 156 -14.99 3.42 1.31
CA ILE A 156 -16.34 3.16 1.84
C ILE A 156 -16.36 1.85 2.62
N MET A 157 -15.74 0.79 2.10
CA MET A 157 -15.66 -0.50 2.79
C MET A 157 -15.00 -0.36 4.16
N ILE A 158 -13.89 0.37 4.25
CA ILE A 158 -13.20 0.62 5.53
C ILE A 158 -14.09 1.39 6.50
N ILE A 159 -14.74 2.45 6.03
CA ILE A 159 -15.62 3.27 6.88
C ILE A 159 -16.75 2.39 7.45
N PHE A 160 -17.35 1.54 6.61
CA PHE A 160 -18.38 0.61 7.03
C PHE A 160 -17.88 -0.37 8.10
N VAL A 161 -16.76 -1.06 7.85
CA VAL A 161 -16.20 -2.04 8.79
C VAL A 161 -15.73 -1.38 10.08
N PHE A 162 -15.21 -0.15 10.01
CA PHE A 162 -14.85 0.66 11.17
C PHE A 162 -16.06 0.91 12.07
N PHE A 163 -17.14 1.47 11.54
CA PHE A 163 -18.33 1.76 12.35
C PHE A 163 -19.00 0.50 12.89
N ALA A 164 -18.90 -0.62 12.17
CA ALA A 164 -19.42 -1.91 12.64
C ALA A 164 -18.67 -2.48 13.86
N ASN A 165 -17.40 -2.09 14.08
CA ASN A 165 -16.55 -2.74 15.08
C ASN A 165 -15.92 -1.80 16.11
N VAL A 166 -15.92 -0.48 15.88
CA VAL A 166 -15.19 0.49 16.73
C VAL A 166 -15.60 0.47 18.21
N GLY A 167 -16.85 0.10 18.52
CA GLY A 167 -17.38 0.13 19.89
C GLY A 167 -16.63 -0.74 20.89
N SER A 168 -16.05 -1.86 20.45
CA SER A 168 -15.28 -2.79 21.28
C SER A 168 -13.76 -2.62 21.15
N ALA A 169 -13.28 -1.70 20.33
CA ALA A 169 -11.84 -1.57 20.03
C ALA A 169 -10.98 -1.23 21.26
N GLY A 170 -11.56 -0.56 22.26
CA GLY A 170 -10.89 -0.23 23.52
C GLY A 170 -10.60 -1.45 24.40
N ASP A 171 -11.35 -2.54 24.23
CA ASP A 171 -11.23 -3.76 25.03
C ASP A 171 -10.26 -4.78 24.42
N PHE A 172 -9.61 -4.43 23.29
CA PHE A 172 -8.69 -5.32 22.60
C PHE A 172 -7.49 -5.70 23.48
N LYS A 173 -7.22 -7.01 23.58
CA LYS A 173 -6.08 -7.57 24.31
C LYS A 173 -5.10 -8.23 23.35
N THR A 174 -3.82 -8.06 23.63
CA THR A 174 -2.75 -8.76 22.94
C THR A 174 -2.74 -10.25 23.30
N VAL A 175 -2.13 -11.06 22.44
CA VAL A 175 -1.96 -12.49 22.70
C VAL A 175 -1.02 -12.75 23.88
N GLU A 176 -1.14 -13.93 24.49
CA GLU A 176 -0.20 -14.36 25.53
C GLU A 176 1.21 -14.50 24.93
N GLY A 177 2.24 -13.99 25.63
CA GLY A 177 3.61 -13.96 25.11
C GLY A 177 3.87 -12.91 24.02
N ALA A 178 2.96 -11.94 23.84
CA ALA A 178 3.14 -10.82 22.92
C ALA A 178 4.50 -10.14 23.08
N LYS A 179 5.08 -9.71 21.95
CA LYS A 179 6.35 -8.99 21.89
C LYS A 179 6.12 -7.55 21.39
N PRO A 180 5.80 -6.59 22.28
CA PRO A 180 5.33 -5.27 21.88
C PRO A 180 6.29 -4.51 20.96
N LEU A 181 7.59 -4.57 21.26
CA LEU A 181 8.61 -3.91 20.43
C LEU A 181 8.66 -4.51 19.02
N ILE A 182 8.51 -5.83 18.88
CA ILE A 182 8.52 -6.48 17.56
C ILE A 182 7.30 -6.06 16.76
N GLY A 183 6.10 -6.08 17.36
CA GLY A 183 4.89 -5.64 16.66
C GLY A 183 4.94 -4.16 16.25
N PHE A 184 5.49 -3.30 17.12
CA PHE A 184 5.67 -1.88 16.86
C PHE A 184 6.62 -1.63 15.68
N LEU A 185 7.80 -2.27 15.68
CA LEU A 185 8.75 -2.17 14.59
C LEU A 185 8.23 -2.82 13.30
N ALA A 186 7.42 -3.88 13.41
CA ALA A 186 6.79 -4.55 12.28
C ALA A 186 5.83 -3.61 11.55
N ILE A 187 5.00 -2.82 12.25
CA ILE A 187 4.14 -1.81 11.58
C ILE A 187 4.97 -0.80 10.82
N ILE A 188 6.04 -0.29 11.44
CA ILE A 188 6.92 0.66 10.77
C ILE A 188 7.54 0.02 9.52
N GLY A 189 8.06 -1.21 9.64
CA GLY A 189 8.65 -1.95 8.54
C GLY A 189 7.67 -2.23 7.40
N ILE A 190 6.44 -2.67 7.71
CA ILE A 190 5.39 -2.96 6.71
C ILE A 190 5.03 -1.68 5.96
N VAL A 191 4.71 -0.60 6.67
CA VAL A 191 4.24 0.65 6.05
C VAL A 191 5.34 1.34 5.26
N VAL A 192 6.56 1.41 5.81
CA VAL A 192 7.72 2.01 5.12
C VAL A 192 8.14 1.15 3.93
N GLY A 193 8.20 -0.17 4.09
CA GLY A 193 8.57 -1.10 3.01
C GLY A 193 7.56 -1.07 1.86
N PHE A 194 6.26 -1.03 2.19
CA PHE A 194 5.18 -0.84 1.23
C PHE A 194 5.34 0.45 0.43
N PHE A 195 5.66 1.55 1.12
CA PHE A 195 5.75 2.86 0.49
C PHE A 195 7.07 3.11 -0.24
N ALA A 196 8.16 2.42 0.11
CA ALA A 196 9.52 2.78 -0.29
C ALA A 196 9.69 3.06 -1.79
N THR A 197 9.06 2.23 -2.62
CA THR A 197 9.20 2.30 -4.08
C THR A 197 8.30 3.38 -4.69
N ALA A 198 7.10 3.56 -4.14
CA ALA A 198 6.24 4.70 -4.45
C ALA A 198 6.88 6.03 -4.01
N GLY A 199 7.56 6.06 -2.86
CA GLY A 199 8.30 7.21 -2.35
C GLY A 199 9.45 7.60 -3.27
N ALA A 200 10.23 6.62 -3.75
CA ALA A 200 11.29 6.85 -4.75
C ALA A 200 10.73 7.42 -6.06
N ALA A 201 9.60 6.90 -6.53
CA ALA A 201 8.86 7.46 -7.68
C ALA A 201 8.31 8.89 -7.43
N GLY A 202 8.50 9.44 -6.23
CA GLY A 202 8.21 10.83 -5.90
C GLY A 202 8.95 11.83 -6.79
N VAL A 203 10.08 11.44 -7.39
CA VAL A 203 10.74 12.26 -8.42
C VAL A 203 9.78 12.53 -9.59
N ASP A 204 9.15 11.49 -10.12
CA ASP A 204 8.29 11.62 -11.30
C ASP A 204 7.04 12.45 -11.00
N PHE A 205 6.46 12.31 -9.79
CA PHE A 205 5.36 13.16 -9.34
C PHE A 205 5.79 14.59 -9.05
N GLY A 206 7.00 14.77 -8.52
CA GLY A 206 7.59 16.05 -8.19
C GLY A 206 7.76 16.95 -9.42
N MET A 207 8.07 16.37 -10.58
CA MET A 207 8.25 17.10 -11.85
C MET A 207 7.05 17.98 -12.22
N GLY A 208 5.84 17.56 -11.87
CA GLY A 208 4.60 18.32 -12.15
C GLY A 208 4.26 19.38 -11.09
N SER A 209 5.05 19.50 -10.02
CA SER A 209 4.76 20.40 -8.91
C SER A 209 5.23 21.83 -9.21
N ARG A 210 4.41 22.84 -8.90
CA ARG A 210 4.71 24.24 -9.22
C ARG A 210 5.79 24.83 -8.31
N ASN A 211 5.87 24.37 -7.06
CA ASN A 211 6.80 24.88 -6.05
C ASN A 211 6.99 23.90 -4.89
N ALA A 212 7.92 24.21 -3.98
CA ALA A 212 8.23 23.39 -2.80
C ALA A 212 7.07 23.26 -1.81
N LYS A 213 6.16 24.23 -1.76
CA LYS A 213 4.98 24.18 -0.91
C LYS A 213 4.03 23.08 -1.41
N ASP A 214 3.82 22.96 -2.71
CA ASP A 214 3.00 21.92 -3.32
C ASP A 214 3.56 20.52 -3.02
N VAL A 215 4.87 20.32 -3.14
CA VAL A 215 5.51 19.04 -2.80
C VAL A 215 5.28 18.69 -1.34
N ARG A 216 5.57 19.63 -0.43
CA ARG A 216 5.42 19.44 1.03
C ARG A 216 4.00 19.11 1.44
N PHE A 217 3.04 19.98 1.10
CA PHE A 217 1.64 19.76 1.45
C PHE A 217 1.05 18.57 0.72
N GLY A 218 1.45 18.35 -0.53
CA GLY A 218 1.07 17.18 -1.31
C GLY A 218 1.48 15.88 -0.63
N GLY A 219 2.66 15.85 -0.01
CA GLY A 219 3.12 14.70 0.79
C GLY A 219 2.43 14.58 2.15
N LEU A 220 2.26 15.68 2.89
CA LEU A 220 1.58 15.63 4.18
C LEU A 220 0.13 15.14 4.05
N VAL A 221 -0.59 15.61 3.03
CA VAL A 221 -1.98 15.20 2.80
C VAL A 221 -2.04 13.87 2.06
N GLY A 222 -1.28 13.71 0.98
CA GLY A 222 -1.37 12.54 0.10
C GLY A 222 -0.68 11.29 0.62
N ILE A 223 0.26 11.42 1.57
CA ILE A 223 1.02 10.31 2.15
C ILE A 223 0.73 10.21 3.64
N THR A 224 1.06 11.23 4.43
CA THR A 224 0.97 11.13 5.90
C THR A 224 -0.48 10.94 6.36
N LEU A 225 -1.39 11.83 5.95
CA LEU A 225 -2.81 11.70 6.30
C LEU A 225 -3.42 10.45 5.68
N ALA A 226 -3.07 10.11 4.43
CA ALA A 226 -3.57 8.91 3.77
C ALA A 226 -3.17 7.63 4.52
N ILE A 227 -1.92 7.50 4.98
CA ILE A 227 -1.46 6.37 5.80
C ILE A 227 -2.23 6.30 7.12
N ILE A 228 -2.38 7.44 7.81
CA ILE A 228 -3.06 7.48 9.11
C ILE A 228 -4.53 7.05 8.96
N VAL A 229 -5.22 7.52 7.92
CA VAL A 229 -6.63 7.17 7.68
C VAL A 229 -6.75 5.72 7.18
N ALA A 230 -6.05 5.38 6.11
CA ALA A 230 -6.17 4.09 5.43
C ALA A 230 -5.56 2.93 6.23
N GLY A 231 -4.62 3.20 7.15
CA GLY A 231 -4.08 2.21 8.08
C GLY A 231 -4.79 2.23 9.44
N GLY A 232 -5.11 3.41 9.96
CA GLY A 232 -5.68 3.56 11.30
C GLY A 232 -7.10 3.04 11.41
N LEU A 233 -7.95 3.36 10.42
CA LEU A 233 -9.34 2.87 10.43
C LEU A 233 -9.41 1.33 10.41
N PRO A 234 -8.70 0.60 9.53
CA PRO A 234 -8.66 -0.87 9.60
C PRO A 234 -8.08 -1.40 10.92
N LEU A 235 -7.00 -0.82 11.45
CA LEU A 235 -6.42 -1.28 12.72
C LEU A 235 -7.41 -1.20 13.87
N ILE A 236 -8.16 -0.09 13.96
CA ILE A 236 -9.21 0.09 14.98
C ILE A 236 -10.35 -0.89 14.76
N ALA A 237 -10.79 -1.07 13.51
CA ALA A 237 -11.88 -1.98 13.18
C ALA A 237 -11.54 -3.44 13.51
N ILE A 238 -10.34 -3.90 13.16
CA ILE A 238 -9.87 -5.26 13.43
C ILE A 238 -9.68 -5.48 14.93
N ALA A 239 -9.15 -4.49 15.65
CA ALA A 239 -9.06 -4.54 17.11
C ALA A 239 -10.44 -4.72 17.75
N GLY A 240 -11.43 -3.95 17.28
CA GLY A 240 -12.81 -4.09 17.74
C GLY A 240 -13.43 -5.44 17.44
N ALA A 241 -13.25 -5.94 16.21
CA ALA A 241 -13.76 -7.26 15.82
C ALA A 241 -13.18 -8.39 16.68
N ASN A 242 -11.86 -8.35 16.93
CA ASN A 242 -11.17 -9.33 17.76
C ASN A 242 -11.52 -9.20 19.25
N ALA A 243 -11.81 -7.99 19.74
CA ALA A 243 -12.27 -7.77 21.11
C ALA A 243 -13.69 -8.30 21.32
N ALA A 244 -14.57 -8.13 20.32
CA ALA A 244 -15.95 -8.61 20.37
C ALA A 244 -16.03 -10.14 20.25
N ASN A 245 -15.09 -10.77 19.53
CA ASN A 245 -15.00 -12.22 19.36
C ASN A 245 -13.57 -12.70 19.65
N PRO A 246 -13.18 -12.82 20.93
CA PRO A 246 -11.84 -13.30 21.28
C PRO A 246 -11.65 -14.73 20.77
N GLN A 247 -10.59 -14.96 19.99
CA GLN A 247 -10.14 -16.29 19.60
C GLN A 247 -9.09 -16.82 20.57
#